data_AF-A0A5J4TJJ1-F1
#
_entry.id   AF-A0A5J4TJJ1-F1
#
_cell.length_a   1.000
_cell.length_b   1.000
_cell.length_c   1.000
_cell.angle_alpha   90.00
_cell.angle_beta   90.00
_cell.angle_gamma   90.00
#
_symmetry.space_group_name_H-M   'P 1'
#
loop_
_entity.id
_entity.type
_entity.pdbx_description
1 polymer ?
#
loop_
_entity_poly.entity_id
_entity_poly.type
_entity_poly.pdbx_seq_one_letter_code
_entity_poly.pdbx_strand_id
1 'polypeptide(L)'
;MNSSYGSDGMNTEKYHKVKMMNRKYTERAIRSNAFKDEHKISEDRYIVQINPDHYSCKTPLQVAFFVLDNAKYWYLNFIYNFMYKCLDMNRIHFIEGDTDSAYWGISGNQNQDFTKQFNAVINDRDFYNDNAKNFFTTIRGDVYDEKKILGLAIERQGTTMYALAPKNYMIETNYYANSKIKLKGVNLKTNKLIKDQIIDSINESKTTKCINMRLGQKNHQMSQLSIEKNGITGIRTKAIVLENESCCPYLFGRCEQKFPIHKITAVEWLKVASASPCAHPSSPAHVRSKSANVHATGAKVGAHGS
;
A
#
# COMPACT_ATOMS: atom_id res chain seq x y z
N MET A 1 -1.07 -13.36 -3.66
CA MET A 1 0.31 -12.82 -3.69
C MET A 1 0.63 -11.98 -2.46
N ASN A 2 -0.17 -10.95 -2.13
CA ASN A 2 0.09 -10.07 -0.97
C ASN A 2 0.07 -10.77 0.40
N SER A 3 -0.62 -11.90 0.55
CA SER A 3 -0.62 -12.68 1.79
C SER A 3 0.74 -13.28 2.13
N SER A 4 1.58 -13.58 1.12
CA SER A 4 2.89 -14.22 1.32
C SER A 4 3.84 -13.31 2.10
N TYR A 5 4.05 -12.07 1.64
CA TYR A 5 4.95 -11.13 2.32
C TYR A 5 4.45 -10.78 3.74
N GLY A 6 3.13 -10.74 3.92
CA GLY A 6 2.52 -10.50 5.24
C GLY A 6 2.81 -11.65 6.22
N SER A 7 2.87 -12.89 5.70
CA SER A 7 3.29 -14.05 6.48
C SER A 7 4.78 -14.01 6.80
N ASP A 8 5.63 -13.55 5.87
CA ASP A 8 7.07 -13.42 6.09
C ASP A 8 7.38 -12.40 7.20
N GLY A 9 6.59 -11.33 7.29
CA GLY A 9 6.69 -10.25 8.28
C GLY A 9 5.94 -10.49 9.60
N MET A 10 5.54 -11.73 9.88
CA MET A 10 4.67 -12.06 11.01
C MET A 10 5.38 -11.83 12.37
N ASN A 11 4.76 -11.00 13.22
CA ASN A 11 5.24 -10.84 14.60
C ASN A 11 4.64 -11.92 15.52
N THR A 12 5.39 -13.01 15.72
CA THR A 12 5.00 -14.15 16.56
C THR A 12 5.05 -13.88 18.06
N GLU A 13 5.69 -12.79 18.51
CA GLU A 13 5.70 -12.35 19.91
C GLU A 13 4.29 -12.07 20.42
N LYS A 14 3.43 -11.51 19.57
CA LYS A 14 2.06 -11.12 19.93
C LYS A 14 1.09 -12.30 19.97
N TYR A 15 1.57 -13.51 19.68
CA TYR A 15 0.70 -14.68 19.60
C TYR A 15 0.52 -15.30 20.97
N HIS A 16 -0.74 -15.54 21.31
CA HIS A 16 -1.11 -16.24 22.53
C HIS A 16 -1.35 -17.71 22.22
N LYS A 17 -0.88 -18.59 23.11
CA LYS A 17 -1.23 -20.01 23.04
C LYS A 17 -2.58 -20.21 23.71
N VAL A 18 -3.54 -20.72 22.95
CA VAL A 18 -4.84 -21.11 23.46
C VAL A 18 -4.87 -22.63 23.57
N LYS A 19 -5.15 -23.15 24.77
CA LYS A 19 -5.19 -24.59 25.04
C LYS A 19 -6.51 -24.96 25.69
N MET A 20 -7.08 -26.10 25.29
CA MET A 20 -8.16 -26.72 26.05
C MET A 20 -7.56 -27.59 27.15
N MET A 21 -8.00 -27.37 28.39
CA MET A 21 -7.48 -28.03 29.59
C MET A 21 -8.62 -28.51 30.48
N ASN A 22 -8.36 -29.55 31.27
CA ASN A 22 -9.27 -29.96 32.33
C ASN A 22 -9.13 -29.05 33.56
N ARG A 23 -9.99 -29.23 34.57
CA ARG A 23 -9.98 -28.37 35.77
C ARG A 23 -8.62 -28.33 36.46
N LYS A 24 -8.01 -29.50 36.71
CA LYS A 24 -6.73 -29.62 37.41
C LYS A 24 -5.59 -28.91 36.69
N TYR A 25 -5.49 -29.06 35.36
CA TYR A 25 -4.46 -28.40 34.56
C TYR A 25 -4.71 -26.89 34.45
N THR A 26 -5.98 -26.46 34.44
CA THR A 26 -6.38 -25.05 34.42
C THR A 26 -5.96 -24.35 35.70
N GLU A 27 -6.26 -24.92 36.87
CA GLU A 27 -5.85 -24.38 38.17
C GLU A 27 -4.31 -24.26 38.29
N ARG A 28 -3.57 -25.19 37.68
CA ARG A 28 -2.10 -25.07 37.57
C ARG A 28 -1.67 -23.93 36.64
N ALA A 29 -2.34 -23.78 35.50
CA ALA A 29 -2.03 -22.74 34.53
C ALA A 29 -2.31 -21.33 35.10
N ILE A 30 -3.41 -21.13 35.84
CA ILE A 30 -3.77 -19.86 36.49
C ILE A 30 -2.67 -19.36 37.44
N ARG A 31 -1.97 -20.29 38.11
CA ARG A 31 -0.85 -19.97 39.00
C ARG A 31 0.46 -19.64 38.27
N SER A 32 0.50 -19.75 36.94
CA SER A 32 1.68 -19.39 36.15
C SER A 32 1.69 -17.90 35.83
N ASN A 33 2.89 -17.28 35.85
CA ASN A 33 3.07 -15.90 35.39
C ASN A 33 2.73 -15.71 33.89
N ALA A 34 2.69 -16.81 33.13
CA ALA A 34 2.32 -16.84 31.73
C ALA A 34 0.79 -16.80 31.50
N PHE A 35 -0.02 -16.92 32.55
CA PHE A 35 -1.47 -16.92 32.45
C PHE A 35 -2.01 -15.57 31.97
N LYS A 36 -3.03 -15.60 31.11
CA LYS A 36 -3.68 -14.39 30.62
C LYS A 36 -5.18 -14.37 30.89
N ASP A 37 -5.88 -15.44 30.55
CA ASP A 37 -7.33 -15.53 30.71
C ASP A 37 -7.81 -16.99 30.68
N GLU A 38 -8.95 -17.28 31.28
CA GLU A 38 -9.62 -18.57 31.20
C GLU A 38 -11.10 -18.42 30.80
N HIS A 39 -11.60 -19.39 30.04
CA HIS A 39 -13.00 -19.48 29.68
C HIS A 39 -13.52 -20.89 29.90
N LYS A 40 -14.43 -21.05 30.86
CA LYS A 40 -15.06 -22.34 31.17
C LYS A 40 -16.01 -22.74 30.04
N ILE A 41 -15.82 -23.93 29.48
CA ILE A 41 -16.73 -24.52 28.49
C ILE A 41 -17.71 -25.48 29.17
N SER A 42 -17.21 -26.35 30.05
CA SER A 42 -18.02 -27.31 30.82
C SER A 42 -17.40 -27.52 32.21
N GLU A 43 -17.98 -28.39 33.03
CA GLU A 43 -17.51 -28.61 34.41
C GLU A 43 -16.01 -28.95 34.50
N ASP A 44 -15.50 -29.75 33.56
CA ASP A 44 -14.10 -30.19 33.49
C ASP A 44 -13.39 -29.80 32.19
N ARG A 45 -13.84 -28.75 31.49
CA ARG A 45 -13.13 -28.23 30.31
C ARG A 45 -13.11 -26.71 30.28
N TYR A 46 -11.91 -26.18 30.07
CA TYR A 46 -11.62 -24.76 30.04
C TYR A 46 -10.74 -24.46 28.83
N ILE A 47 -10.98 -23.33 28.18
CA ILE A 47 -10.02 -22.73 27.26
C ILE A 47 -9.15 -21.81 28.10
N VAL A 48 -7.84 -22.04 28.07
CA VAL A 48 -6.85 -21.24 28.80
C VAL A 48 -5.98 -20.52 27.79
N GLN A 49 -5.89 -19.20 27.92
CA GLN A 49 -5.00 -18.35 27.14
C GLN A 49 -3.71 -18.10 27.93
N ILE A 50 -2.58 -18.39 27.29
CA ILE A 50 -1.25 -18.34 27.89
C ILE A 50 -0.32 -17.51 27.00
N ASN A 51 0.39 -16.56 27.60
CA ASN A 51 1.50 -15.85 26.99
C ASN A 51 2.73 -16.77 26.97
N PRO A 52 3.26 -17.15 25.80
CA PRO A 52 4.47 -17.95 25.78
C PRO A 52 5.68 -17.14 26.30
N ASP A 53 6.46 -17.72 27.21
CA ASP A 53 7.69 -17.09 27.76
C ASP A 53 8.77 -16.87 26.71
N HIS A 54 8.71 -17.66 25.63
CA HIS A 54 9.62 -17.58 24.49
C HIS A 54 8.82 -17.60 23.19
N TYR A 55 9.20 -16.71 22.28
CA TYR A 55 8.77 -16.74 20.88
C TYR A 55 9.96 -17.04 19.99
N SER A 56 9.70 -17.62 18.82
CA SER A 56 10.71 -17.90 17.81
C SER A 56 10.36 -17.15 16.54
N CYS A 57 11.33 -16.45 15.97
CA CYS A 57 11.22 -15.90 14.63
C CYS A 57 11.56 -17.01 13.62
N LYS A 58 10.53 -17.64 13.04
CA LYS A 58 10.69 -18.70 12.02
C LYS A 58 10.43 -18.20 10.61
N THR A 59 10.01 -16.95 10.46
CA THR A 59 9.68 -16.35 9.18
C THR A 59 10.87 -15.54 8.67
N PRO A 60 11.05 -15.43 7.35
CA PRO A 60 12.16 -14.69 6.77
C PRO A 60 11.88 -13.17 6.84
N LEU A 61 12.01 -12.57 8.03
CA LEU A 61 11.76 -11.14 8.25
C LEU A 61 12.54 -10.24 7.29
N GLN A 62 13.77 -10.62 6.94
CA GLN A 62 14.60 -9.90 5.98
C GLN A 62 13.94 -9.79 4.60
N VAL A 63 13.17 -10.81 4.18
CA VAL A 63 12.43 -10.79 2.91
C VAL A 63 11.26 -9.81 3.00
N ALA A 64 10.50 -9.83 4.09
CA ALA A 64 9.42 -8.87 4.29
C ALA A 64 9.92 -7.42 4.29
N PHE A 65 11.04 -7.16 4.96
CA PHE A 65 11.70 -5.85 4.97
C PHE A 65 12.15 -5.44 3.57
N PHE A 66 12.87 -6.31 2.87
CA PHE A 66 13.32 -6.09 1.50
C PHE A 66 12.16 -5.79 0.54
N VAL A 67 11.04 -6.51 0.66
CA VAL A 67 9.84 -6.30 -0.19
C VAL A 67 9.20 -4.93 0.08
N LEU A 68 9.20 -4.45 1.32
CA LEU A 68 8.66 -3.12 1.67
C LEU A 68 9.59 -2.00 1.17
N ASP A 69 10.90 -2.16 1.34
CA ASP A 69 11.88 -1.16 0.91
C ASP A 69 11.99 -1.08 -0.62
N ASN A 70 11.93 -2.20 -1.33
CA ASN A 70 11.87 -2.17 -2.79
C ASN A 70 10.61 -1.47 -3.31
N ALA A 71 9.46 -1.58 -2.62
CA ALA A 71 8.28 -0.83 -3.03
C ALA A 71 8.47 0.68 -2.87
N LYS A 72 9.08 1.12 -1.77
CA LYS A 72 9.43 2.54 -1.59
C LYS A 72 10.42 3.00 -2.66
N TYR A 73 11.45 2.19 -2.92
CA TYR A 73 12.44 2.47 -3.96
C TYR A 73 11.77 2.68 -5.32
N TRP A 74 10.85 1.79 -5.73
CA TRP A 74 10.13 1.95 -6.99
C TRP A 74 9.27 3.22 -7.05
N TYR A 75 8.56 3.52 -5.96
CA TYR A 75 7.76 4.73 -5.84
C TYR A 75 8.62 6.00 -5.99
N LEU A 76 9.76 6.05 -5.28
CA LEU A 76 10.70 7.18 -5.33
C LEU A 76 11.43 7.26 -6.66
N ASN A 77 11.81 6.12 -7.24
CA ASN A 77 12.48 6.06 -8.55
C ASN A 77 11.62 6.73 -9.63
N PHE A 78 10.31 6.54 -9.60
CA PHE A 78 9.43 7.24 -10.53
C PHE A 78 9.33 8.74 -10.27
N ILE A 79 9.20 9.16 -9.02
CA ILE A 79 9.11 10.59 -8.70
C ILE A 79 10.41 11.30 -9.10
N TYR A 80 11.55 10.81 -8.63
CA TYR A 80 12.83 11.51 -8.80
C TYR A 80 13.48 11.25 -10.17
N ASN A 81 13.45 10.01 -10.67
CA ASN A 81 14.16 9.66 -11.91
C ASN A 81 13.28 9.72 -13.15
N PHE A 82 11.97 9.91 -13.02
CA PHE A 82 11.07 10.12 -14.16
C PHE A 82 10.35 11.45 -14.07
N MET A 83 9.46 11.66 -13.09
CA MET A 83 8.60 12.86 -13.03
C MET A 83 9.43 14.15 -12.99
N TYR A 84 10.40 14.25 -12.09
CA TYR A 84 11.22 15.46 -11.95
C TYR A 84 12.10 15.75 -13.17
N LYS A 85 12.36 14.75 -14.01
CA LYS A 85 13.19 14.93 -15.20
C LYS A 85 12.41 15.41 -16.41
N CYS A 86 11.14 15.03 -16.54
CA CYS A 86 10.35 15.34 -17.74
C CYS A 86 9.09 16.16 -17.52
N LEU A 87 8.62 16.34 -16.28
CA LEU A 87 7.38 17.07 -15.99
C LEU A 87 7.67 18.46 -15.40
N ASP A 88 6.79 19.42 -15.69
CA ASP A 88 6.79 20.73 -15.06
C ASP A 88 6.23 20.65 -13.65
N MET A 89 7.13 20.66 -12.67
CA MET A 89 6.76 20.58 -11.25
C MET A 89 6.02 21.83 -10.75
N ASN A 90 6.04 22.96 -11.47
CA ASN A 90 5.21 24.12 -11.12
C ASN A 90 3.74 23.93 -11.53
N ARG A 91 3.47 22.91 -12.34
CA ARG A 91 2.14 22.60 -12.87
C ARG A 91 1.57 21.30 -12.33
N ILE A 92 2.30 20.64 -11.43
CA ILE A 92 1.86 19.43 -10.74
C ILE A 92 1.92 19.68 -9.24
N HIS A 93 0.85 19.31 -8.54
CA HIS A 93 0.77 19.37 -7.09
C HIS A 93 0.48 17.98 -6.52
N PHE A 94 1.20 17.57 -5.49
CA PHE A 94 0.92 16.31 -4.80
C PHE A 94 -0.23 16.52 -3.80
N ILE A 95 -1.26 15.68 -3.87
CA ILE A 95 -2.44 15.81 -2.99
C ILE A 95 -2.43 14.73 -1.92
N GLU A 96 -2.34 13.46 -2.33
CA GLU A 96 -2.38 12.33 -1.41
C GLU A 96 -1.67 11.12 -2.00
N GLY A 97 -1.06 10.30 -1.16
CA GLY A 97 -0.52 9.00 -1.55
C GLY A 97 -0.83 7.93 -0.51
N ASP A 98 -0.96 6.70 -0.98
CA ASP A 98 -0.95 5.49 -0.15
C ASP A 98 0.20 4.56 -0.61
N THR A 99 0.18 3.31 -0.16
CA THR A 99 1.26 2.32 -0.34
C THR A 99 1.60 2.05 -1.80
N ASP A 100 0.60 2.10 -2.66
CA ASP A 100 0.65 1.75 -4.07
C ASP A 100 -0.12 2.76 -4.93
N SER A 101 -0.49 3.93 -4.42
CA SER A 101 -1.21 4.93 -5.20
C SER A 101 -0.78 6.36 -4.86
N ALA A 102 -0.95 7.26 -5.82
CA ALA A 102 -0.65 8.68 -5.70
C ALA A 102 -1.70 9.49 -6.46
N TYR A 103 -2.12 10.60 -5.87
CA TYR A 103 -3.06 11.56 -6.44
C TYR A 103 -2.33 12.87 -6.67
N TRP A 104 -2.34 13.31 -7.92
CA TRP A 104 -1.64 14.51 -8.38
C TRP A 104 -2.63 15.49 -8.99
N GLY A 105 -2.59 16.73 -8.54
CA GLY A 105 -3.25 17.86 -9.18
C GLY A 105 -2.44 18.31 -10.37
N ILE A 106 -3.08 18.56 -11.52
CA ILE A 106 -2.44 19.05 -12.73
C ILE A 106 -3.06 20.38 -13.13
N SER A 107 -2.22 21.38 -13.38
CA SER A 107 -2.65 22.70 -13.84
C SER A 107 -2.79 22.72 -15.37
N GLY A 108 -3.98 23.05 -15.84
CA GLY A 108 -4.31 23.02 -17.26
C GLY A 108 -5.65 23.65 -17.56
N ASN A 109 -5.95 23.78 -18.85
CA ASN A 109 -7.22 24.33 -19.30
C ASN A 109 -8.36 23.37 -18.96
N GLN A 110 -9.29 23.80 -18.10
CA GLN A 110 -10.41 22.98 -17.61
C GLN A 110 -11.26 22.37 -18.73
N ASN A 111 -11.35 23.06 -19.87
CA ASN A 111 -12.13 22.64 -21.04
C ASN A 111 -11.45 21.54 -21.88
N GLN A 112 -10.19 21.22 -21.60
CA GLN A 112 -9.45 20.17 -22.30
C GLN A 112 -9.53 18.83 -21.57
N ASP A 113 -9.53 17.74 -22.34
CA ASP A 113 -9.41 16.39 -21.80
C ASP A 113 -8.11 16.19 -21.02
N PHE A 114 -8.13 15.26 -20.06
CA PHE A 114 -6.99 14.94 -19.20
C PHE A 114 -5.72 14.65 -20.01
N THR A 115 -5.84 13.90 -21.10
CA THR A 115 -4.69 13.53 -21.94
C THR A 115 -3.96 14.77 -22.48
N LYS A 116 -4.72 15.78 -22.91
CA LYS A 116 -4.17 17.04 -23.41
C LYS A 116 -3.53 17.86 -22.30
N GLN A 117 -4.15 17.89 -21.12
CA GLN A 117 -3.59 18.59 -19.97
C GLN A 117 -2.29 17.95 -19.47
N PHE A 118 -2.25 16.63 -19.34
CA PHE A 118 -1.02 15.91 -18.98
C PHE A 118 0.07 16.14 -20.02
N ASN A 119 -0.28 16.10 -21.31
CA ASN A 119 0.67 16.39 -22.38
C ASN A 119 1.27 17.79 -22.29
N ALA A 120 0.49 18.79 -21.86
CA ALA A 120 0.95 20.17 -21.72
C ALA A 120 1.92 20.40 -20.54
N VAL A 121 2.04 19.43 -19.64
CA VAL A 121 2.93 19.50 -18.46
C VAL A 121 4.24 18.76 -18.68
N ILE A 122 4.39 18.03 -19.79
CA ILE A 122 5.66 17.40 -20.15
C ILE A 122 6.59 18.46 -20.76
N ASN A 123 7.67 18.77 -20.06
CA ASN A 123 8.72 19.71 -20.48
C ASN A 123 9.74 19.04 -21.40
N ASP A 124 10.25 17.87 -21.02
CA ASP A 124 11.22 17.11 -21.82
C ASP A 124 10.51 15.95 -22.52
N ARG A 125 10.12 16.19 -23.77
CA ARG A 125 9.34 15.25 -24.57
C ARG A 125 10.18 14.05 -25.03
N ASP A 126 11.45 14.28 -25.32
CA ASP A 126 12.37 13.25 -25.80
C ASP A 126 12.67 12.27 -24.66
N PHE A 127 13.03 12.78 -23.48
CA PHE A 127 13.21 11.94 -22.29
C PHE A 127 11.93 11.18 -21.94
N TYR A 128 10.76 11.84 -21.99
CA TYR A 128 9.48 11.18 -21.73
C TYR A 128 9.25 10.02 -22.69
N ASN A 129 9.37 10.23 -24.00
CA ASN A 129 9.11 9.21 -25.01
C ASN A 129 10.08 8.02 -24.88
N ASP A 130 11.34 8.28 -24.58
CA ASP A 130 12.36 7.23 -24.42
C ASP A 130 12.16 6.38 -23.16
N ASN A 131 11.66 6.99 -22.07
CA ASN A 131 11.60 6.36 -20.76
C ASN A 131 10.20 5.94 -20.30
N ALA A 132 9.12 6.49 -20.88
CA ALA A 132 7.75 6.23 -20.44
C ALA A 132 7.40 4.74 -20.51
N LYS A 133 7.91 4.01 -21.52
CA LYS A 133 7.75 2.55 -21.68
C LYS A 133 8.25 1.73 -20.48
N ASN A 134 9.15 2.27 -19.66
CA ASN A 134 9.66 1.59 -18.47
C ASN A 134 8.61 1.60 -17.35
N PHE A 135 7.84 2.67 -17.23
CA PHE A 135 6.86 2.87 -16.17
C PHE A 135 5.43 2.57 -16.62
N PHE A 136 5.03 3.03 -17.79
CA PHE A 136 3.69 2.81 -18.34
C PHE A 136 3.67 1.59 -19.25
N THR A 137 2.48 1.03 -19.47
CA THR A 137 2.24 0.06 -20.53
C THR A 137 2.46 0.72 -21.88
N THR A 138 3.18 0.04 -22.78
CA THR A 138 3.24 0.43 -24.18
C THR A 138 1.87 0.12 -24.78
N ILE A 139 0.98 1.11 -24.76
CA ILE A 139 -0.43 1.02 -25.14
C ILE A 139 -0.58 0.17 -26.41
N ARG A 140 -1.09 -1.06 -26.27
CA ARG A 140 -1.62 -1.86 -27.39
C ARG A 140 -3.14 -2.04 -27.30
N GLY A 141 -3.78 -1.45 -26.28
CA GLY A 141 -5.23 -1.53 -26.03
C GLY A 141 -5.76 -0.38 -25.15
N ASP A 142 -6.85 -0.62 -24.41
CA ASP A 142 -7.47 0.38 -23.54
C ASP A 142 -6.54 0.73 -22.35
N VAL A 143 -6.32 2.04 -22.13
CA VAL A 143 -5.39 2.60 -21.13
C VAL A 143 -5.76 2.18 -19.70
N TYR A 144 -7.02 1.78 -19.49
CA TYR A 144 -7.55 1.42 -18.18
C TYR A 144 -7.36 -0.07 -17.81
N ASP A 145 -7.13 -0.96 -18.79
CA ASP A 145 -7.16 -2.42 -18.55
C ASP A 145 -5.78 -3.09 -18.57
N GLU A 146 -4.77 -2.48 -19.20
CA GLU A 146 -3.42 -3.06 -19.25
C GLU A 146 -2.61 -2.66 -18.01
N LYS A 147 -2.35 -3.63 -17.12
CA LYS A 147 -1.48 -3.46 -15.94
C LYS A 147 -0.13 -4.16 -16.16
N LYS A 148 0.95 -3.38 -16.26
CA LYS A 148 2.33 -3.89 -16.30
C LYS A 148 2.82 -4.19 -14.88
N ILE A 149 3.52 -5.31 -14.73
CA ILE A 149 4.21 -5.64 -13.47
C ILE A 149 5.25 -4.56 -13.15
N LEU A 150 5.19 -3.99 -11.94
CA LEU A 150 6.00 -2.83 -11.51
C LEU A 150 5.79 -1.58 -12.39
N GLY A 151 4.72 -1.59 -13.17
CA GLY A 151 4.29 -0.45 -13.95
C GLY A 151 3.19 0.35 -13.26
N LEU A 152 2.92 1.49 -13.86
CA LEU A 152 1.90 2.44 -13.49
C LEU A 152 0.65 2.22 -14.30
N ALA A 153 -0.49 2.31 -13.63
CA ALA A 153 -1.81 2.34 -14.23
C ALA A 153 -2.53 3.62 -13.79
N ILE A 154 -3.18 4.29 -14.74
CA ILE A 154 -4.05 5.42 -14.43
C ILE A 154 -5.43 4.84 -14.12
N GLU A 155 -5.77 4.76 -12.84
CA GLU A 155 -7.05 4.15 -12.46
C GLU A 155 -8.21 5.13 -12.44
N ARG A 156 -7.96 6.39 -12.06
CA ARG A 156 -9.02 7.37 -11.81
C ARG A 156 -8.59 8.76 -12.18
N GLN A 157 -9.55 9.51 -12.71
CA GLN A 157 -9.41 10.92 -13.00
C GLN A 157 -10.61 11.66 -12.40
N GLY A 158 -10.37 12.85 -11.87
CA GLY A 158 -11.36 13.68 -11.24
C GLY A 158 -11.13 15.16 -11.51
N THR A 159 -12.18 15.96 -11.30
CA THR A 159 -12.10 17.42 -11.35
C THR A 159 -11.58 17.98 -10.05
N THR A 160 -12.13 17.49 -8.94
CA THR A 160 -11.89 18.02 -7.59
C THR A 160 -11.64 16.88 -6.62
N MET A 161 -10.78 17.12 -5.65
CA MET A 161 -10.48 16.20 -4.55
C MET A 161 -10.41 17.00 -3.27
N TYR A 162 -11.08 16.48 -2.25
CA TYR A 162 -11.06 17.02 -0.90
C TYR A 162 -10.31 16.01 -0.05
N ALA A 163 -9.07 16.30 0.30
CA ALA A 163 -8.24 15.45 1.15
C ALA A 163 -8.21 16.02 2.56
N LEU A 164 -8.83 15.32 3.52
CA LEU A 164 -8.87 15.75 4.92
C LEU A 164 -7.65 15.25 5.69
N ALA A 165 -7.28 14.00 5.45
CA ALA A 165 -6.17 13.33 6.09
C ALA A 165 -5.78 12.07 5.30
N PRO A 166 -4.64 11.42 5.60
CA PRO A 166 -4.25 10.23 4.85
C PRO A 166 -5.32 9.12 4.85
N LYS A 167 -5.70 8.60 3.69
CA LYS A 167 -6.80 7.63 3.46
C LYS A 167 -8.20 8.15 3.81
N ASN A 168 -8.37 9.47 3.94
CA ASN A 168 -9.63 10.16 4.23
C ASN A 168 -9.85 11.29 3.22
N TYR A 169 -10.49 10.99 2.11
CA TYR A 169 -10.65 11.90 0.99
C TYR A 169 -11.93 11.66 0.20
N MET A 170 -12.31 12.63 -0.61
CA MET A 170 -13.37 12.51 -1.62
C MET A 170 -12.84 12.96 -2.97
N ILE A 171 -13.18 12.24 -4.04
CA ILE A 171 -12.89 12.66 -5.42
C ILE A 171 -14.20 12.80 -6.20
N GLU A 172 -14.31 13.88 -6.95
CA GLU A 172 -15.39 14.14 -7.89
C GLU A 172 -14.94 13.72 -9.30
N THR A 173 -15.70 12.84 -9.94
CA THR A 173 -15.38 12.37 -11.29
C THR A 173 -16.25 13.06 -12.33
N ASN A 174 -15.68 13.32 -13.52
CA ASN A 174 -16.41 13.89 -14.67
C ASN A 174 -17.48 12.95 -15.23
N TYR A 175 -17.35 11.64 -15.00
CA TYR A 175 -18.31 10.65 -15.46
C TYR A 175 -19.45 10.54 -14.44
N TYR A 176 -20.60 11.14 -14.77
CA TYR A 176 -21.89 11.00 -14.07
C TYR A 176 -21.89 11.30 -12.57
N ALA A 177 -21.82 12.58 -12.15
CA ALA A 177 -22.26 13.07 -10.83
C ALA A 177 -21.92 12.21 -9.59
N ASN A 178 -20.89 11.37 -9.67
CA ASN A 178 -20.58 10.34 -8.70
C ASN A 178 -19.32 10.78 -7.98
N SER A 179 -19.46 11.09 -6.70
CA SER A 179 -18.33 11.32 -5.82
C SER A 179 -17.90 9.99 -5.20
N LYS A 180 -16.60 9.75 -5.14
CA LYS A 180 -16.05 8.61 -4.40
C LYS A 180 -15.49 9.12 -3.08
N ILE A 181 -16.19 8.79 -2.00
CA ILE A 181 -15.72 9.02 -0.64
C ILE A 181 -14.90 7.81 -0.18
N LYS A 182 -13.71 8.06 0.34
CA LYS A 182 -12.85 7.08 1.03
C LYS A 182 -12.58 7.59 2.43
N LEU A 183 -13.04 6.85 3.45
CA LEU A 183 -12.75 7.15 4.85
C LEU A 183 -12.25 5.91 5.56
N LYS A 184 -11.04 5.99 6.12
CA LYS A 184 -10.42 4.89 6.85
C LYS A 184 -11.17 4.61 8.14
N GLY A 185 -11.62 3.36 8.26
CA GLY A 185 -12.25 2.87 9.48
C GLY A 185 -13.71 3.27 9.65
N VAL A 186 -14.36 3.87 8.63
CA VAL A 186 -15.80 4.16 8.63
C VAL A 186 -16.51 3.19 7.69
N ASN A 187 -17.66 2.66 8.12
CA ASN A 187 -18.52 1.89 7.22
C ASN A 187 -19.42 2.83 6.42
N LEU A 188 -19.07 3.05 5.15
CA LEU A 188 -19.79 3.95 4.24
C LEU A 188 -21.17 3.43 3.82
N LYS A 189 -21.44 2.12 3.93
CA LYS A 189 -22.78 1.57 3.62
C LYS A 189 -23.79 1.94 4.71
N THR A 190 -23.33 1.94 5.96
CA THR A 190 -24.17 2.28 7.12
C THR A 190 -24.28 3.79 7.31
N ASN A 191 -23.20 4.52 7.09
CA ASN A 191 -23.15 5.97 7.23
C ASN A 191 -23.23 6.59 5.84
N LYS A 192 -24.43 7.02 5.44
CA LYS A 192 -24.65 7.75 4.18
C LYS A 192 -24.07 9.15 4.30
N LEU A 193 -22.79 9.28 3.96
CA LEU A 193 -22.07 10.54 4.02
C LEU A 193 -22.23 11.31 2.71
N ILE A 194 -22.38 12.63 2.84
CA ILE A 194 -22.53 13.54 1.70
C ILE A 194 -21.35 14.51 1.63
N LYS A 195 -21.14 15.09 0.45
CA LYS A 195 -20.09 16.08 0.17
C LYS A 195 -20.08 17.23 1.18
N ASP A 196 -21.25 17.76 1.52
CA ASP A 196 -21.38 18.92 2.40
C ASP A 196 -20.77 18.66 3.77
N GLN A 197 -20.90 17.45 4.31
CA GLN A 197 -20.30 17.10 5.61
C GLN A 197 -18.76 17.14 5.57
N ILE A 198 -18.15 16.84 4.42
CA ILE A 198 -16.70 16.93 4.22
C ILE A 198 -16.28 18.40 4.11
N ILE A 199 -17.05 19.21 3.38
CA ILE A 199 -16.79 20.64 3.19
C ILE A 199 -16.96 21.40 4.51
N ASP A 200 -18.04 21.15 5.26
CA ASP A 200 -18.27 21.70 6.60
C ASP A 200 -17.10 21.35 7.54
N SER A 201 -16.52 20.15 7.41
CA SER A 201 -15.38 19.76 8.23
C SER A 201 -14.13 20.59 7.95
N ILE A 202 -13.92 21.01 6.69
CA ILE A 202 -12.81 21.88 6.29
C ILE A 202 -13.09 23.32 6.71
N ASN A 203 -14.24 23.86 6.32
CA ASN A 203 -14.53 25.28 6.47
C ASN A 203 -14.93 25.66 7.90
N GLU A 204 -15.66 24.79 8.59
CA GLU A 204 -16.24 25.07 9.91
C GLU A 204 -15.60 24.21 11.02
N SER A 205 -14.63 23.36 10.69
CA SER A 205 -14.03 22.39 11.64
C SER A 205 -15.07 21.45 12.28
N LYS A 206 -16.19 21.20 11.59
CA LYS A 206 -17.28 20.36 12.07
C LYS A 206 -16.85 18.89 12.10
N THR A 207 -17.23 18.19 13.17
CA THR A 207 -16.98 16.76 13.30
C THR A 207 -18.26 15.98 13.04
N THR A 208 -18.23 15.06 12.08
CA THR A 208 -19.35 14.14 11.82
C THR A 208 -19.10 12.81 12.52
N LYS A 209 -20.02 12.44 13.41
CA LYS A 209 -20.00 11.11 14.04
C LYS A 209 -20.53 10.04 13.09
N CYS A 210 -19.96 8.85 13.18
CA CYS A 210 -20.35 7.69 12.40
C CYS A 210 -20.49 6.48 13.30
N ILE A 211 -21.42 5.59 12.95
CA ILE A 211 -21.65 4.35 13.65
C ILE A 211 -21.05 3.21 12.84
N ASN A 212 -20.10 2.49 13.43
CA ASN A 212 -19.67 1.22 12.89
C ASN A 212 -20.32 0.09 13.67
N MET A 213 -20.89 -0.85 12.93
CA MET A 213 -21.39 -2.09 13.51
C MET A 213 -20.30 -3.16 13.40
N ARG A 214 -20.08 -3.89 14.48
CA ARG A 214 -19.19 -5.04 14.53
C ARG A 214 -19.92 -6.20 15.19
N LEU A 215 -19.70 -7.41 14.69
CA LEU A 215 -20.10 -8.62 15.42
C LEU A 215 -19.07 -8.90 16.52
N GLY A 216 -19.56 -9.06 17.75
CA GLY A 216 -18.79 -9.46 18.91
C GLY A 216 -19.41 -10.70 19.53
N GLN A 217 -18.59 -11.64 19.97
CA GLN A 217 -19.06 -12.79 20.72
C GLN A 217 -18.60 -12.66 22.17
N LYS A 218 -19.55 -12.79 23.11
CA LYS A 218 -19.28 -12.86 24.54
C LYS A 218 -20.13 -13.99 25.12
N ASN A 219 -19.53 -14.89 25.90
CA ASN A 219 -20.22 -16.03 26.51
C ASN A 219 -21.04 -16.87 25.50
N HIS A 220 -20.44 -17.18 24.34
CA HIS A 220 -21.09 -17.91 23.23
C HIS A 220 -22.31 -17.24 22.61
N GLN A 221 -22.68 -16.03 23.05
CA GLN A 221 -23.70 -15.22 22.39
C GLN A 221 -23.04 -14.24 21.43
N MET A 222 -23.45 -14.32 20.17
CA MET A 222 -23.08 -13.35 19.15
C MET A 222 -24.00 -12.14 19.28
N SER A 223 -23.41 -10.97 19.40
CA SER A 223 -24.10 -9.69 19.50
C SER A 223 -23.56 -8.73 18.46
N GLN A 224 -24.42 -7.82 18.02
CA GLN A 224 -24.02 -6.72 17.17
C GLN A 224 -23.72 -5.51 18.05
N LEU A 225 -22.47 -5.07 18.04
CA LEU A 225 -22.00 -3.91 18.79
C LEU A 225 -22.00 -2.68 17.89
N SER A 226 -22.72 -1.64 18.28
CA SER A 226 -22.62 -0.31 17.68
C SER A 226 -21.51 0.48 18.37
N ILE A 227 -20.53 0.91 17.58
CA ILE A 227 -19.44 1.76 18.07
C ILE A 227 -19.57 3.10 17.37
N GLU A 228 -19.91 4.13 18.14
CA GLU A 228 -19.84 5.51 17.69
C GLU A 228 -18.37 5.96 17.63
N LYS A 229 -17.99 6.59 16.52
CA LYS A 229 -16.66 7.17 16.34
C LYS A 229 -16.74 8.48 15.57
N ASN A 230 -15.69 9.29 15.65
CA ASN A 230 -15.52 10.42 14.75
C ASN A 230 -15.20 9.88 13.35
N GLY A 231 -16.12 10.11 12.39
CA GLY A 231 -15.97 9.63 11.02
C GLY A 231 -15.28 10.65 10.13
N ILE A 232 -15.86 11.85 10.04
CA ILE A 232 -15.28 12.99 9.33
C ILE A 232 -14.78 13.98 10.38
N THR A 233 -13.49 14.29 10.30
CA THR A 233 -12.86 15.31 11.14
C THR A 233 -11.69 15.90 10.35
N GLY A 234 -11.56 17.23 10.39
CA GLY A 234 -10.37 17.92 9.86
C GLY A 234 -9.11 17.68 10.70
N ILE A 235 -9.22 17.06 11.87
CA ILE A 235 -8.10 16.79 12.77
C ILE A 235 -7.90 15.29 12.91
N ARG A 236 -6.82 14.77 12.33
CA ARG A 236 -6.38 13.40 12.62
C ARG A 236 -5.31 13.43 13.70
N THR A 237 -5.63 12.86 14.86
CA THR A 237 -4.69 12.70 16.00
C THR A 237 -3.45 11.85 15.71
N LYS A 238 -3.23 11.42 14.46
CA LYS A 238 -2.06 10.65 14.04
C LYS A 238 -1.06 11.44 13.19
N ALA A 239 -1.45 12.60 12.64
CA ALA A 239 -0.54 13.48 11.87
C ALA A 239 -1.13 14.88 11.68
N ILE A 240 -0.28 15.91 11.76
CA ILE A 240 -0.52 17.30 11.30
C ILE A 240 0.19 17.53 9.98
N VAL A 241 -0.39 18.40 9.15
CA VAL A 241 0.26 18.98 7.98
C VAL A 241 0.91 20.29 8.42
N LEU A 242 2.22 20.43 8.19
CA LEU A 242 3.01 21.61 8.51
C LEU A 242 2.80 22.70 7.43
N GLU A 243 3.19 23.95 7.71
CA GLU A 243 3.07 25.08 6.77
C GLU A 243 3.83 24.86 5.44
N ASN A 244 4.80 23.94 5.43
CA ASN A 244 5.50 23.51 4.22
C ASN A 244 4.86 22.30 3.51
N GLU A 245 3.59 22.02 3.81
CA GLU A 245 2.78 20.91 3.27
C GLU A 245 3.26 19.49 3.63
N SER A 246 4.25 19.34 4.51
CA SER A 246 4.72 18.03 4.98
C SER A 246 3.88 17.47 6.12
N CYS A 247 3.79 16.13 6.25
CA CYS A 247 3.04 15.48 7.32
C CYS A 247 3.94 15.04 8.48
N CYS A 248 3.64 15.46 9.72
CA CYS A 248 4.34 15.07 10.95
C CYS A 248 3.37 14.39 11.94
N PRO A 249 3.72 13.31 12.66
CA PRO A 249 2.88 12.76 13.73
C PRO A 249 2.59 13.81 14.81
N TYR A 250 1.32 13.99 15.18
CA TYR A 250 0.88 15.15 15.96
C TYR A 250 0.76 14.93 17.47
N LEU A 251 1.32 15.90 18.21
CA LEU A 251 0.87 16.41 19.51
C LEU A 251 0.68 17.95 19.36
N PHE A 252 -0.57 18.46 19.48
CA PHE A 252 -1.06 19.87 19.63
C PHE A 252 -0.13 21.04 19.13
N GLY A 253 -0.38 21.93 18.14
CA GLY A 253 -1.43 22.95 17.85
C GLY A 253 -1.56 23.26 16.32
N ARG A 254 -2.39 24.23 15.91
CA ARG A 254 -3.12 24.35 14.60
C ARG A 254 -2.51 25.36 13.60
N CYS A 255 -2.56 25.11 12.28
CA CYS A 255 -2.65 26.14 11.19
C CYS A 255 -2.87 25.53 9.77
N GLU A 256 -3.55 26.24 8.86
CA GLU A 256 -3.93 25.83 7.48
C GLU A 256 -3.49 26.86 6.41
N GLN A 257 -3.21 26.41 5.17
CA GLN A 257 -3.13 27.22 3.93
C GLN A 257 -3.83 26.53 2.73
N LYS A 258 -4.34 27.30 1.76
CA LYS A 258 -5.12 26.83 0.58
C LYS A 258 -4.48 27.29 -0.75
N PHE A 259 -4.39 26.40 -1.75
CA PHE A 259 -4.05 26.70 -3.16
C PHE A 259 -5.17 26.24 -4.13
N PRO A 260 -5.38 26.93 -5.27
CA PRO A 260 -6.33 26.49 -6.29
C PRO A 260 -5.75 25.40 -7.21
N ILE A 261 -6.40 24.23 -7.24
CA ILE A 261 -6.04 23.06 -8.08
C ILE A 261 -7.11 22.89 -9.18
N HIS A 262 -6.73 22.53 -10.41
CA HIS A 262 -7.63 22.59 -11.57
C HIS A 262 -8.09 21.23 -12.16
N LYS A 263 -7.33 20.13 -12.02
CA LYS A 263 -7.78 18.72 -12.25
C LYS A 263 -6.89 17.75 -11.48
N ILE A 264 -7.37 16.53 -11.20
CA ILE A 264 -6.71 15.58 -10.28
C ILE A 264 -6.68 14.17 -10.85
N THR A 265 -5.51 13.53 -10.80
CA THR A 265 -5.28 12.22 -11.38
C THR A 265 -4.71 11.25 -10.37
N ALA A 266 -5.34 10.09 -10.31
CA ALA A 266 -4.90 8.94 -9.54
C ALA A 266 -4.01 8.05 -10.39
N VAL A 267 -2.83 7.75 -9.88
CA VAL A 267 -1.89 6.82 -10.46
C VAL A 267 -1.67 5.68 -9.46
N GLU A 268 -1.87 4.44 -9.88
CA GLU A 268 -1.67 3.24 -9.06
C GLU A 268 -0.48 2.41 -9.57
N TRP A 269 0.19 1.74 -8.65
CA TRP A 269 1.34 0.86 -8.85
C TRP A 269 0.91 -0.60 -8.79
N LEU A 270 1.15 -1.38 -9.85
CA LEU A 270 0.93 -2.82 -9.78
C LEU A 270 2.15 -3.52 -9.17
N LYS A 271 2.06 -3.89 -7.89
CA LYS A 271 3.09 -4.69 -7.21
C LYS A 271 2.91 -6.19 -7.47
N VAL A 272 3.84 -6.81 -8.20
CA VAL A 272 3.98 -8.28 -8.24
C VAL A 272 5.22 -8.63 -7.42
N ALA A 273 5.01 -9.35 -6.32
CA ALA A 273 6.10 -9.96 -5.57
C ALA A 273 6.50 -11.25 -6.30
N SER A 274 7.53 -11.20 -7.14
CA SER A 274 8.24 -12.41 -7.55
C SER A 274 9.18 -12.82 -6.42
N ALA A 275 8.92 -13.97 -5.81
CA ALA A 275 9.97 -14.70 -5.11
C ALA A 275 11.01 -15.09 -6.18
N SER A 276 12.23 -14.57 -6.07
CA SER A 276 13.32 -15.03 -6.94
C SER A 276 13.56 -16.53 -6.65
N PRO A 277 13.70 -17.39 -7.67
CA PRO A 277 14.26 -18.72 -7.47
C PRO A 277 15.69 -18.53 -6.95
N CYS A 278 16.06 -19.27 -5.90
CA CYS A 278 17.42 -19.27 -5.38
C CYS A 278 18.41 -19.59 -6.51
N ALA A 279 19.17 -18.60 -6.98
CA ALA A 279 20.36 -18.85 -7.77
C ALA A 279 21.46 -19.30 -6.81
N HIS A 280 21.87 -20.57 -6.91
CA HIS A 280 23.05 -21.06 -6.22
C HIS A 280 24.29 -20.26 -6.66
N PRO A 281 25.20 -19.88 -5.74
CA PRO A 281 26.45 -19.24 -6.12
C PRO A 281 27.37 -20.26 -6.79
N SER A 282 27.63 -20.09 -8.08
CA SER A 282 28.78 -20.71 -8.75
C SER A 282 30.07 -20.11 -8.16
N SER A 283 30.98 -21.00 -7.73
CA SER A 283 32.26 -20.65 -7.11
C SER A 283 33.20 -19.86 -8.04
N PRO A 284 34.15 -19.08 -7.49
CA PRO A 284 35.01 -18.21 -8.28
C PRO A 284 36.14 -18.99 -8.97
N ALA A 285 36.43 -18.56 -10.20
CA ALA A 285 37.52 -19.03 -11.03
C ALA A 285 38.89 -18.83 -10.36
N HIS A 286 39.69 -19.90 -10.30
CA HIS A 286 41.13 -19.81 -10.07
C HIS A 286 41.87 -19.66 -11.41
N VAL A 287 42.69 -18.62 -11.49
CA VAL A 287 43.67 -18.36 -12.56
C VAL A 287 45.04 -18.92 -12.17
N ARG A 288 45.64 -19.72 -13.07
CA ARG A 288 47.08 -20.00 -13.35
C ARG A 288 47.21 -21.47 -13.79
N SER A 289 48.01 -21.91 -14.78
CA SER A 289 49.07 -21.33 -15.60
C SER A 289 49.46 -22.30 -16.74
N LYS A 290 49.78 -21.76 -17.91
CA LYS A 290 50.69 -22.17 -19.03
C LYS A 290 51.13 -23.64 -19.29
N SER A 291 51.36 -23.86 -20.60
CA SER A 291 52.15 -24.89 -21.33
C SER A 291 51.37 -26.15 -21.73
N ALA A 292 51.48 -26.76 -22.92
CA ALA A 292 52.35 -26.61 -24.08
C ALA A 292 51.65 -27.15 -25.35
N ASN A 293 52.18 -26.78 -26.53
CA ASN A 293 51.87 -27.32 -27.87
C ASN A 293 51.90 -28.87 -27.94
N VAL A 294 51.14 -29.47 -28.87
CA VAL A 294 51.62 -30.30 -30.01
C VAL A 294 50.45 -30.73 -30.91
N HIS A 295 50.73 -30.71 -32.22
CA HIS A 295 49.97 -31.14 -33.41
C HIS A 295 49.12 -32.41 -33.35
N ALA A 296 48.04 -32.49 -34.16
CA ALA A 296 48.03 -33.23 -35.44
C ALA A 296 46.61 -33.37 -36.05
N THR A 297 46.46 -32.79 -37.25
CA THR A 297 45.79 -33.29 -38.48
C THR A 297 44.70 -34.38 -38.41
N GLY A 298 43.60 -34.16 -39.16
CA GLY A 298 42.80 -35.25 -39.71
C GLY A 298 41.43 -34.85 -40.28
N ALA A 299 41.37 -34.56 -41.58
CA ALA A 299 40.13 -34.36 -42.35
C ALA A 299 39.56 -35.68 -42.88
N LYS A 300 38.22 -35.77 -43.01
CA LYS A 300 37.41 -36.43 -44.09
C LYS A 300 35.94 -36.43 -43.67
N VAL A 301 35.05 -35.66 -44.32
CA VAL A 301 34.27 -35.98 -45.54
C VAL A 301 33.32 -37.17 -45.35
N GLY A 302 32.02 -36.91 -45.57
CA GLY A 302 30.90 -37.78 -45.21
C GLY A 302 30.52 -38.83 -46.25
N ALA A 303 29.40 -39.53 -45.99
CA ALA A 303 28.50 -40.12 -46.97
C ALA A 303 27.28 -40.77 -46.28
N HIS A 304 26.21 -40.88 -47.07
CA HIS A 304 24.84 -41.33 -46.84
C HIS A 304 24.62 -42.78 -46.35
N GLY A 305 23.38 -42.99 -45.87
CA GLY A 305 22.61 -44.26 -45.88
C GLY A 305 22.75 -45.03 -44.58
N SER A 306 21.70 -45.39 -43.83
CA SER A 306 20.30 -45.70 -44.17
C SER A 306 19.42 -45.43 -42.97
#